data_AF-A0AAU9IT95-F1
#
_entry.id   AF-A0AAU9IT95-F1
#
_cell.length_a   1.000
_cell.length_b   1.000
_cell.length_c   1.000
_cell.angle_alpha   90.00
_cell.angle_beta   90.00
_cell.angle_gamma   90.00
#
_symmetry.space_group_name_H-M   'P 1'
#
loop_
_entity.id
_entity.type
_entity.pdbx_description
1 polymer ?
#
loop_
_entity_poly.entity_id
_entity_poly.type
_entity_poly.pdbx_seq_one_letter_code
_entity_poly.pdbx_strand_id
1 'polypeptide(L)'
;MLKTSQISEDEENSSETSENNHSTVYNQTLISDFGLSYKSYQFLQRLSLGAQFIRQEPIEFILFHLCQVSKSLNLSELEIVWFGIYLSRFGWTDYDYSLENVLNFTAFATKSVLNENCDGIEQDLQKDFPGFLEEYRTWFGKNKHLLNIGYFELNSKYEELSYVKPDNDERTAIDYNFYVSQLLESNNNIKQED
;
A
#
# COMPACT_ATOMS: atom_id res chain seq x y z
N MET A 1 -53.84 16.11 -28.27
CA MET A 1 -53.54 14.92 -27.46
C MET A 1 -52.12 14.47 -27.80
N LEU A 2 -51.14 14.92 -27.01
CA LEU A 2 -49.75 14.47 -27.08
C LEU A 2 -49.57 13.42 -25.97
N LYS A 3 -49.18 12.20 -26.31
CA LYS A 3 -48.79 11.17 -25.34
C LYS A 3 -47.29 11.27 -25.13
N THR A 4 -46.93 11.53 -23.89
CA THR A 4 -45.58 11.62 -23.33
C THR A 4 -44.90 10.26 -23.27
N SER A 5 -43.61 10.28 -23.55
CA SER A 5 -42.62 9.21 -23.42
C SER A 5 -42.54 8.64 -22.00
N GLN A 6 -42.38 7.32 -21.89
CA GLN A 6 -41.70 6.64 -20.79
C GLN A 6 -40.71 5.67 -21.43
N ILE A 7 -39.43 6.00 -21.35
CA ILE A 7 -38.32 5.05 -21.53
C ILE A 7 -37.60 5.06 -20.18
N SER A 8 -37.44 3.86 -19.65
CA SER A 8 -37.01 3.43 -18.33
C SER A 8 -35.55 3.78 -18.01
N GLU A 9 -35.32 4.29 -16.80
CA GLU A 9 -34.04 4.66 -16.16
C GLU A 9 -33.43 3.50 -15.33
N ASP A 10 -33.62 2.24 -15.71
CA ASP A 10 -33.30 1.10 -14.82
C ASP A 10 -31.98 0.35 -15.14
N GLU A 11 -31.12 0.82 -16.05
CA GLU A 11 -29.89 0.09 -16.42
C GLU A 11 -28.58 0.65 -15.84
N GLU A 12 -28.53 1.83 -15.24
CA GLU A 12 -27.26 2.45 -14.78
C GLU A 12 -26.83 2.06 -13.35
N ASN A 13 -27.66 1.36 -12.56
CA ASN A 13 -27.39 1.16 -11.13
C ASN A 13 -26.82 -0.23 -10.76
N SER A 14 -26.57 -1.11 -11.75
CA SER A 14 -26.07 -2.49 -11.52
C SER A 14 -24.57 -2.69 -11.78
N SER A 15 -23.95 -1.76 -12.51
CA SER A 15 -22.52 -1.80 -12.86
C SER A 15 -21.61 -1.26 -11.75
N GLU A 16 -22.03 -0.22 -11.03
CA GLU A 16 -21.19 0.39 -9.97
C GLU A 16 -21.07 -0.48 -8.70
N THR A 17 -22.09 -1.27 -8.38
CA THR A 17 -22.08 -2.17 -7.21
C THR A 17 -21.21 -3.41 -7.41
N SER A 18 -20.92 -3.79 -8.65
CA SER A 18 -20.10 -4.97 -8.98
C SER A 18 -18.60 -4.64 -9.02
N GLU A 19 -18.20 -3.42 -9.43
CA GLU A 19 -16.81 -2.96 -9.38
C GLU A 19 -16.29 -2.74 -7.95
N ASN A 20 -17.12 -2.17 -7.07
CA ASN A 20 -16.74 -1.92 -5.67
C ASN A 20 -16.50 -3.21 -4.87
N ASN A 21 -17.28 -4.26 -5.14
CA ASN A 21 -17.10 -5.57 -4.50
C ASN A 21 -15.83 -6.29 -5.01
N HIS A 22 -15.50 -6.15 -6.30
CA HIS A 22 -14.28 -6.74 -6.85
C HIS A 22 -12.99 -6.07 -6.34
N SER A 23 -12.98 -4.74 -6.22
CA SER A 23 -11.84 -4.01 -5.65
C SER A 23 -11.60 -4.36 -4.19
N THR A 24 -12.67 -4.47 -3.39
CA THR A 24 -12.58 -4.77 -1.96
C THR A 24 -12.06 -6.19 -1.69
N VAL A 25 -12.55 -7.18 -2.44
CA VAL A 25 -12.07 -8.57 -2.33
C VAL A 25 -10.62 -8.70 -2.80
N TYR A 26 -10.25 -8.05 -3.90
CA TYR A 26 -8.87 -8.03 -4.40
C TYR A 26 -7.88 -7.44 -3.39
N ASN A 27 -8.26 -6.34 -2.73
CA ASN A 27 -7.44 -5.72 -1.70
C ASN A 27 -7.29 -6.61 -0.45
N GLN A 28 -8.35 -7.32 -0.05
CA GLN A 28 -8.28 -8.29 1.06
C GLN A 28 -7.39 -9.48 0.74
N THR A 29 -7.45 -10.01 -0.50
CA THR A 29 -6.59 -11.12 -0.94
C THR A 29 -5.12 -10.70 -0.97
N LEU A 30 -4.80 -9.49 -1.46
CA LEU A 30 -3.44 -8.96 -1.43
C LEU A 30 -2.90 -8.81 0.00
N ILE A 31 -3.69 -8.29 0.94
CA ILE A 31 -3.26 -8.13 2.33
C ILE A 31 -2.90 -9.50 2.94
N SER A 32 -3.73 -10.53 2.73
CA SER A 32 -3.46 -11.87 3.25
C SER A 32 -2.25 -12.53 2.57
N ASP A 33 -2.11 -12.36 1.25
CA ASP A 33 -1.03 -13.00 0.49
C ASP A 33 0.34 -12.41 0.81
N PHE A 34 0.39 -11.11 1.11
CA PHE A 34 1.62 -10.43 1.48
C PHE A 34 1.93 -10.46 2.98
N GLY A 35 0.97 -10.84 3.83
CA GLY A 35 1.15 -10.87 5.28
C GLY A 35 1.33 -9.47 5.89
N LEU A 36 0.79 -8.44 5.23
CA LEU A 36 0.91 -7.05 5.65
C LEU A 36 -0.17 -6.70 6.69
N SER A 37 0.14 -5.76 7.59
CA SER A 37 -0.93 -5.08 8.35
C SER A 37 -1.78 -4.25 7.38
N TYR A 38 -3.05 -4.02 7.73
CA TYR A 38 -3.92 -3.13 6.95
C TYR A 38 -3.29 -1.74 6.78
N LYS A 39 -2.62 -1.24 7.82
CA LYS A 39 -1.98 0.07 7.82
C LYS A 39 -0.74 0.12 6.92
N SER A 40 0.12 -0.91 6.96
CA SER A 40 1.23 -1.05 6.00
C SER A 40 0.72 -1.07 4.57
N TYR A 41 -0.32 -1.86 4.29
CA TYR A 41 -0.95 -1.90 2.97
C TYR A 41 -1.48 -0.53 2.54
N GLN A 42 -2.19 0.19 3.43
CA GLN A 42 -2.68 1.54 3.16
C GLN A 42 -1.54 2.51 2.83
N PHE A 43 -0.41 2.43 3.54
CA PHE A 43 0.77 3.25 3.25
C PHE A 43 1.30 2.97 1.84
N LEU A 44 1.44 1.69 1.47
CA LEU A 44 1.92 1.30 0.14
C LEU A 44 0.94 1.72 -0.97
N GLN A 45 -0.37 1.63 -0.73
CA GLN A 45 -1.40 2.11 -1.66
C GLN A 45 -1.31 3.63 -1.86
N ARG A 46 -1.03 4.40 -0.80
CA ARG A 46 -0.80 5.85 -0.94
C ARG A 46 0.48 6.16 -1.72
N LEU A 47 1.53 5.39 -1.49
CA LEU A 47 2.78 5.53 -2.25
C LEU A 47 2.59 5.22 -3.74
N SER A 48 1.81 4.20 -4.11
CA SER A 48 1.55 3.87 -5.51
C SER A 48 0.75 4.96 -6.23
N LEU A 49 -0.24 5.57 -5.55
CA LEU A 49 -0.97 6.73 -6.07
C LEU A 49 -0.04 7.92 -6.34
N GLY A 50 0.90 8.21 -5.44
CA GLY A 50 1.89 9.27 -5.64
C GLY A 50 2.84 8.97 -6.81
N ALA A 51 3.22 7.70 -6.98
CA ALA A 51 4.14 7.26 -8.02
C ALA A 51 3.54 7.28 -9.43
N GLN A 52 2.23 7.04 -9.59
CA GLN A 52 1.56 7.00 -10.89
C GLN A 52 1.83 8.27 -11.73
N PHE A 53 1.80 9.43 -11.09
CA PHE A 53 2.04 10.72 -11.75
C PHE A 53 3.49 10.90 -12.23
N ILE A 54 4.43 10.15 -11.66
CA ILE A 54 5.87 10.26 -11.95
C ILE A 54 6.29 9.18 -12.96
N ARG A 55 5.91 7.92 -12.71
CA ARG A 55 6.33 6.77 -13.50
C ARG A 55 5.45 6.50 -14.73
N GLN A 56 4.20 6.99 -14.73
CA GLN A 56 3.21 6.70 -15.77
C GLN A 56 2.91 5.19 -15.94
N GLU A 57 3.18 4.41 -14.90
CA GLU A 57 2.85 2.98 -14.83
C GLU A 57 1.51 2.76 -14.11
N PRO A 58 0.81 1.63 -14.34
CA PRO A 58 -0.42 1.31 -13.64
C PRO A 58 -0.25 1.28 -12.12
N ILE A 59 -1.23 1.82 -11.37
CA ILE A 59 -1.17 1.90 -9.90
C ILE A 59 -1.05 0.49 -9.30
N GLU A 60 -1.77 -0.47 -9.86
CA GLU A 60 -1.80 -1.86 -9.40
C GLU A 60 -0.44 -2.53 -9.58
N PHE A 61 0.25 -2.21 -10.68
CA PHE A 61 1.60 -2.71 -10.96
C PHE A 61 2.62 -2.18 -9.96
N ILE A 62 2.58 -0.86 -9.69
CA ILE A 62 3.45 -0.23 -8.70
C ILE A 62 3.15 -0.77 -7.29
N LEU A 63 1.87 -0.87 -6.94
CA LEU A 63 1.42 -1.38 -5.64
C LEU A 63 1.87 -2.83 -5.43
N PHE A 64 1.75 -3.67 -6.45
CA PHE A 64 2.19 -5.06 -6.40
C PHE A 64 3.69 -5.14 -6.07
N HIS A 65 4.54 -4.38 -6.78
CA HIS A 65 5.98 -4.36 -6.51
C HIS A 65 6.32 -3.77 -5.13
N LEU A 66 5.61 -2.72 -4.71
CA LEU A 66 5.74 -2.16 -3.36
C LEU A 66 5.44 -3.22 -2.28
N CYS A 67 4.35 -3.99 -2.45
CA CYS A 67 3.99 -5.07 -1.54
C CYS A 67 5.02 -6.21 -1.55
N GLN A 68 5.52 -6.60 -2.73
CA GLN A 68 6.56 -7.62 -2.86
C GLN A 68 7.84 -7.23 -2.12
N VAL A 69 8.35 -6.03 -2.36
CA VAL A 69 9.58 -5.53 -1.72
C VAL A 69 9.37 -5.37 -0.21
N SER A 70 8.22 -4.83 0.21
CA SER A 70 7.89 -4.70 1.63
C SER A 70 7.87 -6.05 2.35
N LYS A 71 7.36 -7.11 1.69
CA LYS A 71 7.36 -8.47 2.23
C LYS A 71 8.75 -9.08 2.24
N SER A 72 9.48 -8.99 1.12
CA SER A 72 10.82 -9.58 0.96
C SER A 72 11.79 -9.05 2.01
N LEU A 73 11.79 -7.74 2.27
CA LEU A 73 12.66 -7.12 3.28
C LEU A 73 12.01 -6.99 4.66
N ASN A 74 10.80 -7.54 4.83
CA ASN A 74 10.01 -7.48 6.06
C ASN A 74 9.99 -6.05 6.66
N LEU A 75 9.53 -5.08 5.88
CA LEU A 75 9.50 -3.68 6.30
C LEU A 75 8.38 -3.45 7.34
N SER A 76 8.77 -2.88 8.47
CA SER A 76 7.86 -2.32 9.47
C SER A 76 7.17 -1.06 8.94
N GLU A 77 6.08 -0.64 9.58
CA GLU A 77 5.36 0.59 9.22
C GLU A 77 6.26 1.83 9.21
N LEU A 78 7.20 1.93 10.15
CA LEU A 78 8.16 3.02 10.21
C LEU A 78 9.16 2.98 9.04
N GLU A 79 9.64 1.78 8.71
CA GLU A 79 10.51 1.58 7.54
C GLU A 79 9.74 1.90 6.24
N ILE A 80 8.46 1.57 6.12
CA ILE A 80 7.64 1.95 4.95
C ILE A 80 7.54 3.48 4.81
N VAL A 81 7.41 4.21 5.91
CA VAL A 81 7.37 5.68 5.88
C VAL A 81 8.71 6.24 5.39
N TRP A 82 9.81 5.73 5.94
CA TRP A 82 11.16 6.14 5.57
C TRP A 82 11.48 5.82 4.10
N PHE A 83 11.08 4.62 3.66
CA PHE A 83 11.10 4.17 2.28
C PHE A 83 10.32 5.14 1.37
N GLY A 84 9.11 5.53 1.79
CA GLY A 84 8.29 6.51 1.09
C GLY A 84 8.96 7.88 0.92
N ILE A 85 9.76 8.33 1.89
CA ILE A 85 10.54 9.57 1.80
C ILE A 85 11.63 9.44 0.74
N TYR A 86 12.42 8.37 0.80
CA TYR A 86 13.48 8.13 -0.20
C TYR A 86 12.93 8.00 -1.61
N LEU A 87 11.82 7.29 -1.78
CA LEU A 87 11.12 7.19 -3.05
C LEU A 87 10.69 8.58 -3.56
N SER A 88 10.14 9.42 -2.69
CA SER A 88 9.72 10.78 -3.05
C SER A 88 10.90 11.69 -3.41
N ARG A 89 12.06 11.51 -2.76
CA ARG A 89 13.26 12.35 -2.97
C ARG A 89 14.00 12.00 -4.26
N PHE A 90 14.17 10.71 -4.54
CA PHE A 90 14.99 10.25 -5.66
C PHE A 90 14.53 8.92 -6.26
N GLY A 91 13.89 8.04 -5.49
CA GLY A 91 13.54 6.71 -6.02
C GLY A 91 12.49 6.74 -7.15
N TRP A 92 11.53 7.65 -7.15
CA TRP A 92 10.55 7.73 -8.24
C TRP A 92 11.11 8.34 -9.53
N THR A 93 12.14 9.18 -9.41
CA THR A 93 12.72 9.91 -10.54
C THR A 93 13.99 9.25 -11.09
N ASP A 94 14.44 8.14 -10.49
CA ASP A 94 15.57 7.38 -10.97
C ASP A 94 15.16 6.43 -12.12
N TYR A 95 15.49 6.81 -13.35
CA TYR A 95 15.25 6.00 -14.55
C TYR A 95 16.54 5.30 -15.04
N ASP A 96 17.66 5.41 -14.31
CA ASP A 96 18.89 4.69 -14.65
C ASP A 96 18.72 3.17 -14.42
N TYR A 97 17.78 2.79 -13.57
CA TYR A 97 17.49 1.41 -13.16
C TYR A 97 16.01 1.06 -13.37
N SER A 98 15.71 -0.25 -13.45
CA SER A 98 14.33 -0.75 -13.49
C SER A 98 13.58 -0.38 -12.21
N LEU A 99 12.24 -0.28 -12.28
CA LEU A 99 11.41 -0.01 -11.10
C LEU A 99 11.73 -1.00 -9.97
N GLU A 100 11.78 -2.29 -10.28
CA GLU A 100 12.09 -3.34 -9.32
C GLU A 100 13.44 -3.12 -8.62
N ASN A 101 14.49 -2.79 -9.37
CA ASN A 101 15.81 -2.50 -8.79
C ASN A 101 15.77 -1.25 -7.92
N VAL A 102 15.13 -0.18 -8.38
CA VAL A 102 15.02 1.06 -7.58
C VAL A 102 14.25 0.82 -6.28
N LEU A 103 13.15 0.07 -6.32
CA LEU A 103 12.38 -0.27 -5.14
C LEU A 103 13.20 -1.11 -4.16
N ASN A 104 13.89 -2.16 -4.63
CA ASN A 104 14.75 -2.98 -3.79
C ASN A 104 15.92 -2.19 -3.20
N PHE A 105 16.62 -1.37 -3.99
CA PHE A 105 17.71 -0.53 -3.49
C PHE A 105 17.22 0.47 -2.45
N THR A 106 16.08 1.10 -2.69
CA THR A 106 15.53 2.11 -1.78
C THR A 106 15.03 1.48 -0.48
N ALA A 107 14.40 0.31 -0.56
CA ALA A 107 13.98 -0.46 0.62
C ALA A 107 15.17 -0.97 1.42
N PHE A 108 16.20 -1.48 0.74
CA PHE A 108 17.43 -1.95 1.38
C PHE A 108 18.22 -0.80 2.03
N ALA A 109 18.28 0.36 1.38
CA ALA A 109 18.84 1.58 1.97
C ALA A 109 18.09 2.00 3.23
N THR A 110 16.76 1.83 3.25
CA THR A 110 15.96 2.09 4.44
C THR A 110 16.30 1.12 5.56
N LYS A 111 16.36 -0.18 5.24
CA LYS A 111 16.69 -1.24 6.20
C LYS A 111 18.07 -1.05 6.80
N SER A 112 19.07 -0.74 5.98
CA SER A 112 20.47 -0.56 6.40
C SER A 112 20.73 0.72 7.18
N VAL A 113 19.94 1.78 6.97
CA VAL A 113 20.03 3.00 7.78
C VAL A 113 19.41 2.81 9.16
N LEU A 114 18.35 2.00 9.27
CA LEU A 114 17.60 1.83 10.52
C LEU A 114 18.05 0.64 11.36
N ASN A 115 18.65 -0.40 10.77
CA ASN A 115 19.10 -1.59 11.47
C ASN A 115 20.63 -1.68 11.50
N GLU A 116 21.17 -2.17 12.63
CA GLU A 116 22.62 -2.35 12.80
C GLU A 116 23.18 -3.56 12.04
N ASN A 117 22.34 -4.56 11.70
CA ASN A 117 22.75 -5.75 10.95
C ASN A 117 21.75 -6.07 9.83
N CYS A 118 22.25 -6.12 8.59
CA CYS A 118 21.50 -6.50 7.39
C CYS A 118 22.06 -7.73 6.66
N ASP A 119 23.03 -8.45 7.25
CA ASP A 119 23.82 -9.49 6.58
C ASP A 119 22.95 -10.61 5.99
N GLY A 120 21.89 -11.01 6.70
CA GLY A 120 20.96 -12.03 6.22
C GLY A 120 20.16 -11.55 4.99
N ILE A 121 19.70 -10.30 5.03
CA ILE A 121 18.92 -9.70 3.93
C ILE A 121 19.83 -9.49 2.71
N GLU A 122 21.09 -9.09 2.92
CA GLU A 122 22.07 -8.99 1.84
C GLU A 122 22.30 -10.33 1.14
N GLN A 123 22.41 -11.43 1.90
CA GLN A 123 22.59 -12.76 1.33
C GLN A 123 21.37 -13.22 0.55
N ASP A 124 20.17 -12.97 1.07
CA ASP A 124 18.92 -13.31 0.38
C ASP A 124 18.75 -12.50 -0.91
N LEU A 125 18.99 -11.19 -0.86
CA LEU A 125 18.93 -10.33 -2.06
C LEU A 125 20.00 -10.69 -3.09
N GLN A 126 21.22 -11.02 -2.68
CA GLN A 126 22.28 -11.43 -3.59
C GLN A 126 21.97 -12.77 -4.27
N LYS A 127 21.22 -13.65 -3.60
CA LYS A 127 20.77 -14.94 -4.14
C LYS A 127 19.65 -14.76 -5.17
N ASP A 128 18.69 -13.89 -4.87
CA ASP A 128 17.54 -13.63 -5.74
C ASP A 128 17.91 -12.69 -6.91
N PHE A 129 18.87 -11.79 -6.69
CA PHE A 129 19.37 -10.81 -7.66
C PHE A 129 20.91 -10.85 -7.72
N PRO A 130 21.49 -11.70 -8.59
CA PRO A 130 22.94 -11.77 -8.75
C PRO A 130 23.53 -10.43 -9.15
N GLY A 131 24.46 -9.92 -8.36
CA GLY A 131 25.11 -8.61 -8.57
C GLY A 131 24.45 -7.46 -7.80
N PHE A 132 23.40 -7.73 -7.03
CA PHE A 132 22.67 -6.73 -6.24
C PHE A 132 23.58 -5.80 -5.46
N LEU A 133 24.55 -6.33 -4.70
CA LEU A 133 25.42 -5.51 -3.87
C LEU A 133 26.31 -4.54 -4.67
N GLU A 134 26.74 -4.92 -5.87
CA GLU A 134 27.58 -4.06 -6.71
C GLU A 134 26.78 -2.90 -7.31
N GLU A 135 25.59 -3.21 -7.83
CA GLU A 135 24.67 -2.20 -8.35
C GLU A 135 24.17 -1.28 -7.23
N TYR A 136 23.78 -1.86 -6.09
CA TYR A 136 23.36 -1.13 -4.91
C TYR A 136 24.44 -0.16 -4.43
N ARG A 137 25.71 -0.58 -4.33
CA ARG A 137 26.80 0.32 -3.92
C ARG A 137 26.96 1.50 -4.87
N THR A 138 26.83 1.25 -6.18
CA THR A 138 26.90 2.31 -7.20
C THR A 138 25.75 3.28 -7.05
N TRP A 139 24.53 2.75 -6.93
CA TRP A 139 23.31 3.53 -6.74
C TRP A 139 23.33 4.33 -5.42
N PHE A 140 23.74 3.69 -4.32
CA PHE A 140 23.84 4.29 -3.00
C PHE A 140 24.88 5.42 -2.98
N GLY A 141 26.01 5.23 -3.66
CA GLY A 141 27.04 6.26 -3.80
C GLY A 141 26.51 7.57 -4.41
N LYS A 142 25.62 7.48 -5.42
CA LYS A 142 24.96 8.64 -6.03
C LYS A 142 24.01 9.33 -5.05
N ASN A 143 23.22 8.55 -4.31
CA ASN A 143 22.09 9.05 -3.52
C ASN A 143 22.39 9.28 -2.03
N LYS A 144 23.58 8.91 -1.54
CA LYS A 144 23.94 8.94 -0.10
C LYS A 144 23.67 10.27 0.60
N HIS A 145 23.89 11.38 -0.10
CA HIS A 145 23.69 12.73 0.43
C HIS A 145 22.21 13.07 0.69
N LEU A 146 21.28 12.31 0.09
CA LEU A 146 19.82 12.47 0.21
C LEU A 146 19.21 11.52 1.25
N LEU A 147 20.02 10.78 2.01
CA LEU A 147 19.52 9.79 2.98
C LEU A 147 19.23 10.37 4.36
N ASN A 148 19.68 11.58 4.66
CA ASN A 148 19.43 12.16 5.97
C ASN A 148 17.97 12.61 6.11
N ILE A 149 17.23 12.03 7.05
CA ILE A 149 15.82 12.36 7.31
C ILE A 149 15.70 13.04 8.68
N GLY A 150 14.99 14.16 8.72
CA GLY A 150 14.65 14.84 9.97
C GLY A 150 13.34 14.31 10.56
N TYR A 151 13.20 14.36 11.89
CA TYR A 151 11.98 13.93 12.58
C TYR A 151 10.69 14.62 12.09
N PHE A 152 10.77 15.91 11.74
CA PHE A 152 9.63 16.65 11.19
C PHE A 152 9.14 16.08 9.86
N GLU A 153 10.07 15.72 8.98
CA GLU A 153 9.75 15.13 7.69
C GLU A 153 9.18 13.72 7.84
N LEU A 154 9.75 12.93 8.76
CA LEU A 154 9.25 11.61 9.09
C LEU A 154 7.80 11.66 9.59
N ASN A 155 7.51 12.56 10.54
CA ASN A 155 6.15 12.75 11.05
C ASN A 155 5.19 13.25 9.95
N SER A 156 5.62 14.24 9.16
CA SER A 156 4.80 14.76 8.07
C SER A 156 4.46 13.67 7.06
N LYS A 157 5.42 12.81 6.71
CA LYS A 157 5.18 11.70 5.78
C LYS A 157 4.28 10.64 6.41
N TYR A 158 4.45 10.35 7.70
CA TYR A 158 3.59 9.42 8.41
C TYR A 158 2.12 9.88 8.42
N GLU A 159 1.87 11.16 8.67
CA GLU A 159 0.53 11.76 8.63
C GLU A 159 -0.06 11.70 7.22
N GLU A 160 0.73 12.03 6.20
CA GLU A 160 0.34 11.95 4.79
C GLU A 160 -0.12 10.52 4.42
N LEU A 161 0.67 9.51 4.78
CA LEU A 161 0.38 8.11 4.46
C LEU A 161 -0.77 7.54 5.32
N SER A 162 -0.92 8.02 6.54
CA SER A 162 -1.99 7.60 7.47
C SER A 162 -3.34 8.22 7.15
N TYR A 163 -3.40 9.23 6.28
CA TYR A 163 -4.65 9.90 5.96
C TYR A 163 -5.64 8.93 5.29
N VAL A 164 -6.75 8.66 5.96
CA VAL A 164 -7.94 8.03 5.38
C VAL A 164 -8.91 9.16 5.06
N LYS A 165 -9.28 9.32 3.78
CA LYS A 165 -10.37 10.24 3.46
C LYS A 165 -11.64 9.59 4.01
N PRO A 166 -12.39 10.24 4.92
CA PRO A 166 -13.66 9.69 5.37
C PRO A 166 -14.56 9.51 4.15
N ASP A 167 -15.14 8.31 4.03
CA ASP A 167 -16.16 8.06 3.03
C ASP A 167 -17.41 8.81 3.49
N ASN A 168 -17.73 9.90 2.78
CA ASN A 168 -18.86 10.76 3.13
C ASN A 168 -20.18 10.23 2.56
N ASP A 169 -20.17 9.06 1.93
CA ASP A 169 -21.39 8.40 1.48
C ASP A 169 -21.99 7.61 2.64
N GLU A 170 -23.09 8.12 3.22
CA GLU A 170 -23.83 7.43 4.28
C GLU A 170 -24.32 6.03 3.85
N ARG A 171 -24.37 5.73 2.55
CA ARG A 171 -24.77 4.42 2.01
C ARG A 171 -23.70 3.35 2.18
N THR A 172 -22.42 3.72 2.30
CA THR A 172 -21.30 2.79 2.53
C THR A 172 -20.86 2.76 3.99
N ALA A 173 -21.42 3.64 4.83
CA ALA A 173 -21.14 3.68 6.26
C ALA A 173 -21.65 2.40 6.95
N ILE A 174 -20.71 1.61 7.47
CA ILE A 174 -21.01 0.42 8.27
C ILE A 174 -21.40 0.86 9.69
N ASP A 175 -22.66 0.65 10.08
CA ASP A 175 -23.07 0.80 11.47
C ASP A 175 -22.58 -0.40 12.29
N TYR A 176 -21.39 -0.27 12.86
CA TYR A 176 -20.81 -1.29 13.73
C TYR A 176 -21.70 -1.59 14.95
N ASN A 177 -22.51 -0.64 15.43
CA ASN A 177 -23.42 -0.90 16.56
C ASN A 177 -24.54 -1.87 16.17
N PHE A 178 -25.00 -1.82 14.92
CA PHE A 178 -25.97 -2.77 14.39
C PHE A 178 -25.40 -4.20 14.37
N TYR A 179 -24.19 -4.38 13.84
CA TYR A 179 -23.54 -5.70 13.80
C TYR A 179 -23.15 -6.22 15.17
N VAL A 180 -22.71 -5.35 16.08
CA VAL A 180 -22.45 -5.71 17.49
C VAL A 180 -23.76 -6.16 18.16
N SER A 181 -24.87 -5.44 17.93
CA SER A 181 -26.18 -5.84 18.45
C SER A 181 -26.62 -7.21 17.92
N GLN A 182 -26.48 -7.47 16.61
CA GLN A 182 -26.79 -8.79 16.04
C GLN A 182 -25.94 -9.92 16.64
N LEU A 183 -24.64 -9.70 16.86
CA LEU A 183 -23.75 -10.70 17.46
C LEU A 183 -24.12 -10.98 18.92
N LEU A 184 -24.52 -9.95 19.67
CA LEU A 184 -24.99 -10.11 21.05
C LEU A 184 -26.32 -10.86 21.11
N GLU A 185 -27.27 -10.56 20.23
CA GLU A 185 -28.55 -11.26 20.13
C GLU A 185 -28.38 -12.72 19.71
N SER A 186 -27.53 -12.98 18.72
CA SER A 186 -27.23 -14.34 18.25
C SER A 186 -26.59 -15.20 19.35
N ASN A 187 -25.70 -14.62 20.16
CA ASN A 187 -25.05 -15.32 21.28
C ASN A 187 -25.96 -15.51 22.50
N ASN A 188 -26.97 -14.65 22.68
CA ASN A 188 -27.95 -14.78 23.75
C ASN A 188 -29.03 -15.82 23.41
N ASN A 189 -29.38 -15.97 22.13
CA ASN A 189 -30.32 -17.00 21.68
C ASN A 189 -29.76 -18.43 21.80
N ILE A 190 -28.44 -18.61 21.75
CA ILE A 190 -27.77 -19.90 21.98
C ILE A 190 -27.85 -20.35 23.46
N LYS A 191 -28.12 -19.43 24.40
CA LYS A 191 -28.18 -19.73 25.84
C LYS A 191 -29.59 -19.98 26.38
N GLN A 192 -30.62 -19.98 25.54
CA GLN A 192 -32.02 -20.18 25.95
C GLN A 192 -32.60 -21.55 25.54
N GLU A 193 -31.80 -22.45 24.97
CA GLU A 193 -32.23 -23.80 24.57
C GLU A 193 -31.77 -24.93 25.53
N ASP A 194 -31.38 -24.62 26.78
CA ASP A 194 -31.14 -25.62 27.84
C ASP A 194 -32.26 -25.63 28.90
#